data_AF-A0AAW0FRI3-F1
#
_entry.id   AF-A0AAW0FRI3-F1
#
_cell.length_a   1.000
_cell.length_b   1.000
_cell.length_c   1.000
_cell.angle_alpha   90.00
_cell.angle_beta   90.00
_cell.angle_gamma   90.00
#
_symmetry.space_group_name_H-M   'P 1'
#
loop_
_entity.id
_entity.type
_entity.pdbx_description
1 polymer ?
#
loop_
_entity_poly.entity_id
_entity_poly.type
_entity_poly.pdbx_seq_one_letter_code
_entity_poly.pdbx_strand_id
1 'polypeptide(L)'
;MAASDAEKQIIIREVVKDVWIFSRPFNLFNKLPVGGRSTAIKLNDGSVWVVASTPLTEATKTKLQELGEVKYIIAPNAFHNLYLKSFKEAYPDAKTIGPVDLNAKLQEQQGWQLDATISDTQPETAFGFEEEIDYCFFSGHKNKDIAFLHKPSKTVIAADLLFNLPANEQYSQGASKPWFPFINTWSPNSFLMRTFISLKVENPVTMKLQVAKVVGWEFDRWIPCHGDVAETGAKQLFKQAYKSHL
;
A
#
# COMPACT_ATOMS: atom_id res chain seq x y z
N MET A 1 28.14 -4.50 14.86
CA MET A 1 26.89 -4.32 15.61
C MET A 1 25.90 -5.35 15.10
N ALA A 2 25.16 -6.03 15.98
CA ALA A 2 24.15 -7.00 15.53
C ALA A 2 22.99 -6.25 14.88
N ALA A 3 22.54 -6.73 13.72
CA ALA A 3 21.39 -6.17 13.03
C ALA A 3 20.15 -6.18 13.95
N SER A 4 19.34 -5.12 13.91
CA SER A 4 18.10 -5.04 14.67
C SER A 4 17.12 -6.15 14.25
N ASP A 5 16.16 -6.52 15.09
CA ASP A 5 15.14 -7.53 14.72
C ASP A 5 14.31 -7.12 13.49
N ALA A 6 14.21 -5.80 13.23
CA ALA A 6 13.60 -5.26 12.02
C ALA A 6 14.45 -5.50 10.76
N GLU A 7 15.78 -5.43 10.85
CA GLU A 7 16.69 -5.73 9.75
C GLU A 7 16.72 -7.21 9.39
N LYS A 8 16.54 -8.10 10.38
CA LYS A 8 16.59 -9.56 10.18
C LYS A 8 15.37 -10.15 9.48
N GLN A 9 14.34 -9.36 9.19
CA GLN A 9 13.04 -9.89 8.74
C GLN A 9 12.47 -9.19 7.50
N ILE A 10 13.24 -8.35 6.81
CA ILE A 10 12.79 -7.76 5.54
C ILE A 10 13.04 -8.74 4.39
N ILE A 11 12.01 -8.96 3.60
CA ILE A 11 12.01 -9.86 2.46
C ILE A 11 11.84 -9.00 1.22
N ILE A 12 12.85 -9.00 0.36
CA ILE A 12 12.91 -8.14 -0.81
C ILE A 12 12.71 -9.01 -2.05
N ARG A 13 11.71 -8.67 -2.87
CA ARG A 13 11.39 -9.40 -4.08
C ARG A 13 11.00 -8.45 -5.21
N GLU A 14 11.48 -8.73 -6.41
CA GLU A 14 10.92 -8.17 -7.63
C GLU A 14 9.69 -8.99 -8.03
N VAL A 15 8.53 -8.34 -8.08
CA VAL A 15 7.26 -9.01 -8.38
C VAL A 15 7.07 -9.15 -9.88
N VAL A 16 7.35 -8.06 -10.56
CA VAL A 16 7.37 -7.90 -12.01
C VAL A 16 8.41 -6.83 -12.28
N LYS A 17 8.96 -6.80 -13.50
CA LYS A 17 10.00 -5.85 -13.91
C LYS A 17 9.74 -4.45 -13.32
N ASP A 18 10.74 -3.92 -12.61
CA ASP A 18 10.77 -2.58 -12.00
C ASP A 18 9.77 -2.35 -10.86
N VAL A 19 9.03 -3.38 -10.41
CA VAL A 19 8.12 -3.32 -9.26
C VAL A 19 8.62 -4.23 -8.14
N TRP A 20 9.07 -3.61 -7.07
CA TRP A 20 9.73 -4.27 -5.94
C TRP A 20 8.89 -4.15 -4.67
N ILE A 21 8.91 -5.21 -3.87
CA ILE A 21 8.22 -5.24 -2.58
C ILE A 21 9.19 -5.53 -1.45
N PHE A 22 8.87 -4.97 -0.28
CA PHE A 22 9.62 -5.11 0.96
C PHE A 22 8.66 -5.62 2.02
N SER A 23 8.67 -6.93 2.24
CA SER A 23 7.71 -7.65 3.07
C SER A 23 8.31 -7.96 4.43
N ARG A 24 7.52 -7.85 5.51
CA ARG A 24 7.94 -8.24 6.87
C ARG A 24 6.79 -8.79 7.70
N PRO A 25 7.08 -9.54 8.79
CA PRO A 25 6.09 -9.90 9.78
C PRO A 25 5.50 -8.65 10.44
N PHE A 26 4.18 -8.57 10.57
CA PHE A 26 3.48 -7.49 11.28
C PHE A 26 2.15 -7.98 11.84
N ASN A 27 2.00 -7.87 13.16
CA ASN A 27 0.80 -8.28 13.86
C ASN A 27 -0.06 -7.06 14.18
N LEU A 28 -1.27 -6.98 13.61
CA LEU A 28 -2.24 -5.99 13.98
C LEU A 28 -2.73 -6.24 15.42
N PHE A 29 -2.70 -5.20 16.26
CA PHE A 29 -3.00 -5.28 17.70
C PHE A 29 -2.21 -6.37 18.45
N ASN A 30 -0.98 -6.68 18.01
CA ASN A 30 -0.13 -7.76 18.54
C ASN A 30 -0.79 -9.16 18.49
N LYS A 31 -1.85 -9.35 17.70
CA LYS A 31 -2.63 -10.60 17.67
C LYS A 31 -2.83 -11.17 16.28
N LEU A 32 -3.28 -10.35 15.32
CA LEU A 32 -3.64 -10.83 13.98
C LEU A 32 -2.42 -10.69 13.05
N PRO A 33 -1.82 -11.78 12.55
CA PRO A 33 -0.62 -11.71 11.72
C PRO A 33 -0.97 -11.34 10.28
N VAL A 34 -1.13 -10.04 10.03
CA VAL A 34 -1.56 -9.50 8.72
C VAL A 34 -0.39 -9.26 7.77
N GLY A 35 0.85 -9.24 8.28
CA GLY A 35 2.05 -8.89 7.50
C GLY A 35 2.11 -7.39 7.17
N GLY A 36 3.28 -6.88 6.83
CA GLY A 36 3.46 -5.50 6.36
C GLY A 36 4.25 -5.49 5.07
N ARG A 37 3.94 -4.56 4.15
CA ARG A 37 4.62 -4.46 2.86
C ARG A 37 4.75 -3.01 2.39
N SER A 38 5.97 -2.59 2.07
CA SER A 38 6.21 -1.43 1.21
C SER A 38 6.33 -1.89 -0.25
N THR A 39 6.01 -1.01 -1.18
CA THR A 39 6.18 -1.26 -2.62
C THR A 39 6.94 -0.10 -3.23
N ALA A 40 8.00 -0.37 -3.98
CA ALA A 40 8.73 0.61 -4.77
C ALA A 40 8.61 0.29 -6.26
N ILE A 41 8.50 1.34 -7.07
CA ILE A 41 8.46 1.27 -8.52
C ILE A 41 9.59 2.14 -9.04
N LYS A 42 10.44 1.57 -9.91
CA LYS A 42 11.37 2.35 -10.72
C LYS A 42 10.62 2.87 -11.94
N LEU A 43 10.54 4.19 -12.08
CA LEU A 43 9.89 4.89 -13.18
C LEU A 43 10.83 4.95 -14.40
N ASN A 44 10.27 5.26 -15.58
CA ASN A 44 11.01 5.37 -16.83
C ASN A 44 12.08 6.48 -16.81
N ASP A 45 11.87 7.53 -16.02
CA ASP A 45 12.86 8.60 -15.82
C ASP A 45 14.02 8.18 -14.90
N GLY A 46 14.01 6.92 -14.40
CA GLY A 46 15.02 6.36 -13.51
C GLY A 46 14.80 6.70 -12.04
N SER A 47 13.79 7.51 -11.70
CA SER A 47 13.45 7.81 -10.31
C SER A 47 12.61 6.69 -9.67
N VAL A 48 12.48 6.76 -8.35
CA VAL A 48 11.77 5.77 -7.54
C VAL A 48 10.56 6.40 -6.88
N TRP A 49 9.43 5.74 -7.07
CA TRP A 49 8.17 5.97 -6.38
C TRP A 49 7.98 4.88 -5.32
N VAL A 50 7.74 5.23 -4.06
CA VAL A 50 7.66 4.23 -2.97
C VAL A 50 6.50 4.46 -2.01
N VAL A 51 5.68 3.43 -1.80
CA VAL A 51 4.74 3.33 -0.68
C VAL A 51 5.52 2.93 0.58
N ALA A 52 5.65 3.86 1.52
CA ALA A 52 6.43 3.67 2.74
C ALA A 52 5.57 3.07 3.87
N SER A 53 5.55 1.73 3.95
CA SER A 53 4.70 0.97 4.87
C SER A 53 5.45 -0.11 5.68
N THR A 54 6.78 -0.11 5.63
CA THR A 54 7.68 -0.95 6.44
C THR A 54 8.86 -0.12 6.95
N PRO A 55 9.60 -0.57 7.97
CA PRO A 55 10.79 0.14 8.44
C PRO A 55 11.80 0.35 7.30
N LEU A 56 12.44 1.51 7.27
CA LEU A 56 13.54 1.80 6.37
C LEU A 56 14.84 1.15 6.88
N THR A 57 14.97 -0.16 6.68
CA THR A 57 16.17 -0.92 7.05
C THR A 57 17.33 -0.62 6.11
N GLU A 58 18.57 -0.95 6.49
CA GLU A 58 19.72 -0.80 5.60
C GLU A 58 19.55 -1.59 4.29
N ALA A 59 19.03 -2.82 4.36
CA ALA A 59 18.71 -3.61 3.17
C ALA A 59 17.66 -2.91 2.26
N THR A 60 16.68 -2.23 2.85
CA THR A 60 15.70 -1.43 2.10
C THR A 60 16.38 -0.23 1.43
N LYS A 61 17.23 0.50 2.16
CA LYS A 61 17.98 1.65 1.62
C LYS A 61 18.90 1.25 0.47
N THR A 62 19.70 0.19 0.65
CA THR A 62 20.58 -0.35 -0.38
C THR A 62 19.78 -0.68 -1.63
N LYS A 63 18.62 -1.35 -1.48
CA LYS A 63 17.82 -1.69 -2.63
C LYS A 63 17.21 -0.47 -3.32
N LEU A 64 16.70 0.50 -2.57
CA LEU A 64 16.18 1.75 -3.15
C LEU A 64 17.28 2.50 -3.91
N GLN A 65 18.50 2.54 -3.38
CA GLN A 65 19.66 3.14 -4.05
C GLN A 65 20.02 2.42 -5.36
N GLU A 66 19.92 1.08 -5.42
CA GLU A 66 20.11 0.33 -6.66
C GLU A 66 19.04 0.65 -7.73
N LEU A 67 17.80 0.94 -7.30
CA LEU A 67 16.70 1.24 -8.20
C LEU A 67 16.87 2.63 -8.83
N GLY A 68 17.19 3.64 -8.01
CA GLY A 68 17.39 5.02 -8.45
C GLY A 68 17.15 6.05 -7.34
N GLU A 69 17.00 7.31 -7.73
CA GLU A 69 16.70 8.41 -6.81
C GLU A 69 15.25 8.30 -6.29
N VAL A 70 15.07 8.23 -4.97
CA VAL A 70 13.73 8.28 -4.36
C VAL A 70 13.15 9.68 -4.53
N LYS A 71 12.16 9.80 -5.42
CA LYS A 71 11.53 11.08 -5.78
C LYS A 71 10.15 11.24 -5.16
N TYR A 72 9.43 10.14 -4.93
CA TYR A 72 8.09 10.14 -4.36
C TYR A 72 7.98 9.18 -3.18
N ILE A 73 7.58 9.68 -2.01
CA ILE A 73 7.25 8.89 -0.83
C ILE A 73 5.74 8.96 -0.62
N ILE A 74 5.09 7.80 -0.58
CA ILE A 74 3.64 7.71 -0.61
C ILE A 74 3.11 7.16 0.71
N ALA A 75 2.18 7.91 1.31
CA ALA A 75 1.28 7.42 2.33
C ALA A 75 0.03 6.86 1.64
N PRO A 76 -0.21 5.54 1.68
CA PRO A 76 -1.29 4.93 0.90
C PRO A 76 -2.67 5.24 1.47
N ASN A 77 -2.77 5.62 2.75
CA ASN A 77 -4.01 6.03 3.41
C ASN A 77 -3.74 6.85 4.68
N ALA A 78 -4.80 7.27 5.39
CA ALA A 78 -4.68 8.12 6.58
C ALA A 78 -4.17 7.39 7.84
N PHE A 79 -3.99 6.06 7.78
CA PHE A 79 -3.54 5.22 8.90
C PHE A 79 -2.10 4.74 8.74
N HIS A 80 -1.62 4.54 7.52
CA HIS A 80 -0.28 4.02 7.20
C HIS A 80 0.80 5.10 7.26
N ASN A 81 1.10 5.59 8.47
CA ASN A 81 2.08 6.65 8.68
C ASN A 81 3.25 6.32 9.60
N LEU A 82 3.30 5.11 10.17
CA LEU A 82 4.30 4.72 11.15
C LEU A 82 5.74 4.88 10.66
N TYR A 83 6.00 4.69 9.37
CA TYR A 83 7.35 4.71 8.80
C TYR A 83 7.64 5.93 7.92
N LEU A 84 6.64 6.78 7.64
CA LEU A 84 6.79 7.91 6.73
C LEU A 84 7.90 8.87 7.15
N LYS A 85 7.99 9.21 8.45
CA LYS A 85 9.00 10.13 8.96
C LYS A 85 10.42 9.63 8.69
N SER A 86 10.68 8.34 8.91
CA SER A 86 12.01 7.76 8.64
C SER A 86 12.40 7.81 7.16
N PHE A 87 11.43 7.67 6.25
CA PHE A 87 11.67 7.85 4.81
C PHE A 87 11.91 9.33 4.48
N LYS A 88 11.10 10.25 4.99
CA LYS A 88 11.27 11.70 4.75
C LYS A 88 12.62 12.22 5.26
N GLU A 89 13.06 11.76 6.42
CA GLU A 89 14.36 12.15 6.99
C GLU A 89 15.53 11.59 6.18
N ALA A 90 15.41 10.38 5.63
CA ALA A 90 16.45 9.76 4.81
C ALA A 90 16.50 10.28 3.38
N TYR A 91 15.36 10.72 2.83
CA TYR A 91 15.22 11.24 1.47
C TYR A 91 14.53 12.62 1.51
N PRO A 92 15.22 13.67 1.99
CA PRO A 92 14.60 14.98 2.23
C PRO A 92 14.06 15.64 0.96
N ASP A 93 14.70 15.39 -0.19
CA ASP A 93 14.33 15.91 -1.50
C ASP A 93 13.14 15.18 -2.13
N ALA A 94 12.78 14.00 -1.60
CA ALA A 94 11.62 13.26 -2.06
C ALA A 94 10.32 13.97 -1.64
N LYS A 95 9.38 14.07 -2.58
CA LYS A 95 8.06 14.63 -2.30
C LYS A 95 7.20 13.59 -1.56
N THR A 96 6.76 13.95 -0.35
CA THR A 96 5.80 13.15 0.42
C THR A 96 4.37 13.46 -0.02
N ILE A 97 3.62 12.41 -0.38
CA ILE A 97 2.28 12.50 -0.96
C ILE A 97 1.35 11.52 -0.27
N GLY A 98 0.11 11.94 0.00
CA GLY A 98 -0.87 11.10 0.69
C GLY A 98 -2.21 11.80 0.86
N PRO A 99 -3.17 11.21 1.59
CA PRO A 99 -4.46 11.84 1.81
C PRO A 99 -4.31 13.07 2.71
N VAL A 100 -5.06 14.13 2.40
CA VAL A 100 -5.07 15.37 3.19
C VAL A 100 -5.42 15.12 4.67
N ASP A 101 -6.28 14.13 4.92
CA ASP A 101 -6.72 13.69 6.26
C ASP A 101 -5.56 13.27 7.18
N LEU A 102 -4.40 12.93 6.61
CA LEU A 102 -3.24 12.52 7.39
C LEU A 102 -2.48 13.71 8.02
N ASN A 103 -2.56 14.91 7.44
CA ASN A 103 -1.74 16.05 7.87
C ASN A 103 -1.99 16.47 9.32
N ALA A 104 -3.24 16.49 9.77
CA ALA A 104 -3.57 16.85 11.15
C ALA A 104 -2.86 15.91 12.15
N LYS A 105 -2.90 14.60 11.87
CA LYS A 105 -2.25 13.58 12.69
C LYS A 105 -0.73 13.69 12.66
N LEU A 106 -0.13 13.92 11.48
CA LEU A 106 1.34 14.09 11.38
C LEU A 106 1.80 15.35 12.13
N GLN A 107 1.05 16.45 12.03
CA GLN A 107 1.38 17.69 12.72
C GLN A 107 1.30 17.51 14.23
N GLU A 108 0.22 16.91 14.74
CA GLU A 108 0.00 16.68 16.17
C GLU A 108 1.02 15.70 16.78
N GLN A 109 1.29 14.59 16.10
CA GLN A 109 2.04 13.48 16.67
C GLN A 109 3.53 13.50 16.33
N GLN A 110 3.91 14.15 15.22
CA GLN A 110 5.25 14.04 14.65
C GLN A 110 5.88 15.38 14.28
N GLY A 111 5.11 16.48 14.29
CA GLY A 111 5.56 17.85 14.06
C GLY A 111 5.87 18.21 12.60
N TRP A 112 5.26 17.52 11.64
CA TRP A 112 5.46 17.77 10.20
C TRP A 112 4.19 17.48 9.39
N GLN A 113 4.17 17.86 8.11
CA GLN A 113 3.06 17.63 7.18
C GLN A 113 3.59 17.13 5.83
N LEU A 114 2.70 16.51 5.04
CA LEU A 114 3.03 16.08 3.68
C LEU A 114 3.36 17.28 2.77
N ASP A 115 4.28 17.09 1.84
CA ASP A 115 4.66 18.10 0.84
C ASP A 115 3.54 18.35 -0.18
N ALA A 116 2.75 17.32 -0.48
CA ALA A 116 1.55 17.43 -1.30
C ALA A 116 0.47 16.45 -0.83
N THR A 117 -0.80 16.78 -1.09
CA THR A 117 -1.94 15.98 -0.63
C THR A 117 -2.92 15.65 -1.74
N ILE A 118 -3.62 14.55 -1.56
CA ILE A 118 -4.74 14.11 -2.38
C ILE A 118 -6.02 14.34 -1.56
N SER A 119 -7.02 14.98 -2.18
CA SER A 119 -8.32 15.26 -1.57
C SER A 119 -9.45 15.02 -2.58
N ASP A 120 -10.69 14.96 -2.12
CA ASP A 120 -11.85 14.86 -3.01
C ASP A 120 -12.18 16.18 -3.73
N THR A 121 -11.73 17.30 -3.16
CA THR A 121 -11.88 18.65 -3.73
C THR A 121 -10.93 18.93 -4.88
N GLN A 122 -9.85 18.14 -5.01
CA GLN A 122 -8.85 18.26 -6.07
C GLN A 122 -8.50 16.86 -6.63
N PRO A 123 -9.47 16.19 -7.30
CA PRO A 123 -9.32 14.80 -7.71
C PRO A 123 -8.36 14.57 -8.89
N GLU A 124 -7.89 15.66 -9.53
CA GLU A 124 -7.03 15.63 -10.72
C GLU A 124 -5.66 16.30 -10.49
N THR A 125 -5.22 16.39 -9.23
CA THR A 125 -3.89 16.94 -8.91
C THR A 125 -2.81 16.08 -9.57
N ALA A 126 -1.95 16.70 -10.38
CA ALA A 126 -0.79 16.05 -10.97
C ALA A 126 0.44 16.24 -10.07
N PHE A 127 1.15 15.14 -9.80
CA PHE A 127 2.36 15.10 -8.98
C PHE A 127 3.64 14.83 -9.78
N GLY A 128 3.50 14.39 -11.03
CA GLY A 128 4.56 14.12 -11.99
C GLY A 128 4.83 12.63 -12.26
N PHE A 129 4.11 11.72 -11.62
CA PHE A 129 4.21 10.28 -11.88
C PHE A 129 3.06 9.75 -12.76
N GLU A 130 2.09 10.60 -13.12
CA GLU A 130 0.83 10.22 -13.76
C GLU A 130 0.99 9.65 -15.16
N GLU A 131 2.13 9.86 -15.83
CA GLU A 131 2.43 9.19 -17.11
C GLU A 131 2.46 7.66 -16.95
N GLU A 132 2.88 7.16 -15.77
CA GLU A 132 3.04 5.72 -15.51
C GLU A 132 2.10 5.20 -14.42
N ILE A 133 1.69 6.05 -13.49
CA ILE A 133 0.89 5.66 -12.33
C ILE A 133 -0.40 6.48 -12.26
N ASP A 134 -1.54 5.82 -12.52
CA ASP A 134 -2.85 6.42 -12.24
C ASP A 134 -3.20 6.22 -10.77
N TYR A 135 -4.06 7.08 -10.20
CA TYR A 135 -4.55 6.90 -8.83
C TYR A 135 -6.06 7.13 -8.69
N CYS A 136 -6.63 6.50 -7.65
CA CYS A 136 -8.01 6.69 -7.24
C CYS A 136 -8.04 6.90 -5.73
N PHE A 137 -8.41 8.11 -5.31
CA PHE A 137 -8.66 8.41 -3.90
C PHE A 137 -10.01 7.87 -3.47
N PHE A 138 -10.03 7.01 -2.46
CA PHE A 138 -11.23 6.44 -1.86
C PHE A 138 -11.72 7.31 -0.69
N SER A 139 -12.20 8.52 -0.97
CA SER A 139 -12.80 9.40 0.04
C SER A 139 -14.04 8.82 0.70
N GLY A 140 -14.75 7.88 0.04
CA GLY A 140 -15.86 7.13 0.62
C GLY A 140 -15.44 5.99 1.56
N HIS A 141 -14.14 5.71 1.68
CA HIS A 141 -13.57 4.73 2.60
C HIS A 141 -13.11 5.41 3.90
N LYS A 142 -13.40 4.81 5.05
CA LYS A 142 -13.09 5.34 6.39
C LYS A 142 -11.60 5.65 6.59
N ASN A 143 -10.72 4.90 5.92
CA ASN A 143 -9.27 5.12 6.01
C ASN A 143 -8.74 6.09 4.96
N LYS A 144 -9.58 6.60 4.05
CA LYS A 144 -9.18 7.51 2.96
C LYS A 144 -8.04 6.87 2.14
N ASP A 145 -8.29 5.63 1.70
CA ASP A 145 -7.31 4.82 0.99
C ASP A 145 -7.08 5.33 -0.43
N ILE A 146 -5.95 4.97 -1.02
CA ILE A 146 -5.62 5.34 -2.38
C ILE A 146 -5.16 4.08 -3.11
N ALA A 147 -5.86 3.76 -4.20
CA ALA A 147 -5.38 2.76 -5.14
C ALA A 147 -4.47 3.43 -6.16
N PHE A 148 -3.32 2.83 -6.45
CA PHE A 148 -2.37 3.28 -7.46
C PHE A 148 -2.20 2.18 -8.51
N LEU A 149 -2.42 2.50 -9.79
CA LEU A 149 -2.21 1.59 -10.92
C LEU A 149 -0.90 1.93 -11.60
N HIS A 150 0.09 1.04 -11.51
CA HIS A 150 1.24 1.09 -12.40
C HIS A 150 0.86 0.53 -13.78
N LYS A 151 0.59 1.43 -14.73
CA LYS A 151 0.04 1.11 -16.06
C LYS A 151 0.89 0.11 -16.85
N PRO A 152 2.23 0.26 -16.98
CA PRO A 152 3.06 -0.66 -17.75
C PRO A 152 2.96 -2.11 -17.24
N SER A 153 2.94 -2.30 -15.92
CA SER A 153 2.93 -3.62 -15.30
C SER A 153 1.53 -4.19 -15.03
N LYS A 154 0.48 -3.40 -15.26
CA LYS A 154 -0.92 -3.76 -14.94
C LYS A 154 -1.10 -4.18 -13.47
N THR A 155 -0.44 -3.46 -12.57
CA THR A 155 -0.40 -3.77 -11.14
C THR A 155 -1.05 -2.66 -10.33
N VAL A 156 -2.01 -3.02 -9.49
CA VAL A 156 -2.59 -2.11 -8.50
C VAL A 156 -1.93 -2.29 -7.14
N ILE A 157 -1.60 -1.18 -6.49
CA ILE A 157 -1.05 -1.10 -5.14
C ILE A 157 -2.07 -0.36 -4.27
N ALA A 158 -2.42 -0.94 -3.11
CA ALA A 158 -3.28 -0.28 -2.13
C ALA A 158 -3.05 -0.85 -0.72
N ALA A 159 -3.48 -0.11 0.30
CA ALA A 159 -3.36 -0.56 1.68
C ALA A 159 -4.57 -1.40 2.12
N ASP A 160 -5.63 -0.74 2.58
CA ASP A 160 -6.77 -1.35 3.28
C ASP A 160 -8.00 -1.58 2.40
N LEU A 161 -7.89 -1.39 1.09
CA LEU A 161 -8.98 -1.70 0.16
C LEU A 161 -9.21 -3.21 0.01
N LEU A 162 -8.14 -3.99 -0.02
CA LEU A 162 -8.25 -5.43 -0.20
C LEU A 162 -7.07 -6.15 0.44
N PHE A 163 -7.35 -6.99 1.43
CA PHE A 163 -6.36 -7.90 2.00
C PHE A 163 -6.35 -9.21 1.22
N ASN A 164 -5.23 -9.91 1.29
CA ASN A 164 -5.10 -11.25 0.73
C ASN A 164 -4.40 -12.20 1.70
N LEU A 165 -5.02 -12.42 2.86
CA LEU A 165 -4.46 -13.30 3.89
C LEU A 165 -4.65 -14.79 3.53
N PRO A 166 -3.72 -15.67 3.96
CA PRO A 166 -2.64 -15.44 4.94
C PRO A 166 -1.42 -14.71 4.35
N ALA A 167 -0.62 -14.11 5.22
CA ALA A 167 0.57 -13.33 4.89
C ALA A 167 1.83 -14.21 4.70
N ASN A 168 1.76 -15.26 3.88
CA ASN A 168 2.83 -16.27 3.81
C ASN A 168 4.18 -15.66 3.44
N GLU A 169 4.21 -14.81 2.40
CA GLU A 169 5.43 -14.17 1.95
C GLU A 169 6.06 -13.35 3.08
N GLN A 170 5.24 -12.54 3.76
CA GLN A 170 5.68 -11.62 4.82
C GLN A 170 6.22 -12.34 6.06
N TYR A 171 5.89 -13.62 6.24
CA TYR A 171 6.38 -14.46 7.35
C TYR A 171 7.34 -15.56 6.88
N SER A 172 7.75 -15.59 5.60
CA SER A 172 8.52 -16.70 5.03
C SER A 172 9.93 -16.86 5.61
N GLN A 173 10.51 -15.80 6.16
CA GLN A 173 11.82 -15.81 6.84
C GLN A 173 11.71 -15.72 8.38
N GLY A 174 10.48 -15.66 8.91
CA GLY A 174 10.24 -15.54 10.35
C GLY A 174 10.22 -16.89 11.07
N ALA A 175 10.50 -16.87 12.38
CA ALA A 175 10.34 -18.05 13.23
C ALA A 175 8.86 -18.44 13.43
N SER A 176 7.93 -17.51 13.20
CA SER A 176 6.49 -17.73 13.35
C SER A 176 5.79 -17.79 11.98
N LYS A 177 4.84 -18.72 11.85
CA LYS A 177 3.93 -18.76 10.70
C LYS A 177 2.78 -17.76 10.93
N PRO A 178 2.18 -17.19 9.86
CA PRO A 178 1.03 -16.31 9.99
C PRO A 178 -0.21 -17.16 10.26
N TRP A 179 -0.35 -17.63 11.51
CA TRP A 179 -1.45 -18.48 11.92
C TRP A 179 -2.36 -17.76 12.91
N PHE A 180 -3.66 -17.75 12.60
CA PHE A 180 -4.75 -17.31 13.46
C PHE A 180 -6.00 -18.11 13.07
N PRO A 181 -6.92 -18.46 14.00
CA PRO A 181 -8.16 -19.16 13.64
C PRO A 181 -8.89 -18.45 12.49
N PHE A 182 -9.19 -19.20 11.44
CA PHE A 182 -9.86 -18.69 10.23
C PHE A 182 -9.08 -17.60 9.48
N ILE A 183 -7.76 -17.50 9.59
CA ILE A 183 -6.99 -16.44 8.88
C ILE A 183 -7.22 -16.40 7.36
N ASN A 184 -7.42 -17.56 6.73
CA ASN A 184 -7.74 -17.68 5.30
C ASN A 184 -9.11 -17.06 4.93
N THR A 185 -9.96 -16.79 5.93
CA THR A 185 -11.23 -16.08 5.74
C THR A 185 -11.04 -14.58 5.63
N TRP A 186 -9.81 -14.07 5.52
CA TRP A 186 -9.49 -12.69 5.14
C TRP A 186 -8.85 -12.61 3.74
N SER A 187 -9.17 -13.57 2.89
CA SER A 187 -8.87 -13.56 1.44
C SER A 187 -9.92 -12.73 0.67
N PRO A 188 -9.62 -12.25 -0.56
CA PRO A 188 -10.50 -11.35 -1.32
C PRO A 188 -11.94 -11.84 -1.49
N ASN A 189 -12.13 -13.15 -1.58
CA ASN A 189 -13.42 -13.78 -1.88
C ASN A 189 -14.23 -14.17 -0.64
N SER A 190 -13.71 -13.91 0.55
CA SER A 190 -14.31 -14.39 1.79
C SER A 190 -15.47 -13.51 2.27
N PHE A 191 -16.31 -14.08 3.13
CA PHE A 191 -17.36 -13.34 3.82
C PHE A 191 -16.78 -12.24 4.75
N LEU A 192 -15.71 -12.52 5.51
CA LEU A 192 -15.16 -11.51 6.41
C LEU A 192 -14.52 -10.35 5.67
N MET A 193 -13.89 -10.57 4.50
CA MET A 193 -13.33 -9.48 3.70
C MET A 193 -14.44 -8.53 3.22
N ARG A 194 -15.57 -9.08 2.76
CA ARG A 194 -16.75 -8.27 2.37
C ARG A 194 -17.36 -7.52 3.54
N THR A 195 -17.44 -8.16 4.71
CA THR A 195 -17.90 -7.50 5.95
C THR A 195 -16.94 -6.39 6.37
N PHE A 196 -15.62 -6.62 6.28
CA PHE A 196 -14.62 -5.60 6.54
C PHE A 196 -14.75 -4.40 5.60
N ILE A 197 -14.87 -4.63 4.29
CA ILE A 197 -15.12 -3.58 3.30
C ILE A 197 -16.37 -2.79 3.68
N SER A 198 -17.48 -3.49 3.97
CA SER A 198 -18.75 -2.86 4.35
C SER A 198 -18.62 -1.97 5.60
N LEU A 199 -17.90 -2.42 6.62
CA LEU A 199 -17.62 -1.66 7.85
C LEU A 199 -16.70 -0.45 7.62
N LYS A 200 -15.97 -0.43 6.50
CA LYS A 200 -15.10 0.67 6.10
C LYS A 200 -15.76 1.64 5.12
N VAL A 201 -16.98 1.38 4.65
CA VAL A 201 -17.72 2.34 3.82
C VAL A 201 -18.30 3.44 4.69
N GLU A 202 -17.86 4.67 4.45
CA GLU A 202 -18.38 5.88 5.09
C GLU A 202 -19.41 6.58 4.21
N ASN A 203 -19.16 6.63 2.89
CA ASN A 203 -20.11 7.15 1.91
C ASN A 203 -20.35 6.11 0.79
N PRO A 204 -21.50 5.41 0.79
CA PRO A 204 -21.79 4.36 -0.19
C PRO A 204 -21.85 4.84 -1.64
N VAL A 205 -22.33 6.07 -1.89
CA VAL A 205 -22.45 6.63 -3.25
C VAL A 205 -21.05 6.91 -3.80
N THR A 206 -20.23 7.61 -3.04
CA THR A 206 -18.84 7.91 -3.40
C THR A 206 -18.00 6.64 -3.55
N MET A 207 -18.18 5.68 -2.64
CA MET A 207 -17.51 4.38 -2.71
C MET A 207 -17.83 3.63 -4.01
N LYS A 208 -19.08 3.63 -4.47
CA LYS A 208 -19.46 3.01 -5.76
C LYS A 208 -18.74 3.66 -6.95
N LEU A 209 -18.67 4.98 -6.99
CA LEU A 209 -17.97 5.70 -8.07
C LEU A 209 -16.46 5.36 -8.10
N GLN A 210 -15.83 5.28 -6.92
CA GLN A 210 -14.41 4.96 -6.77
C GLN A 210 -14.11 3.50 -7.13
N VAL A 211 -14.97 2.57 -6.71
CA VAL A 211 -14.91 1.17 -7.14
C VAL A 211 -15.07 1.06 -8.65
N ALA A 212 -16.03 1.78 -9.25
CA ALA A 212 -16.23 1.77 -10.70
C ALA A 212 -15.00 2.29 -11.46
N LYS A 213 -14.35 3.35 -10.96
CA LYS A 213 -13.08 3.86 -11.52
C LYS A 213 -11.99 2.78 -11.55
N VAL A 214 -11.75 2.12 -10.42
CA VAL A 214 -10.75 1.03 -10.33
C VAL A 214 -11.13 -0.16 -11.20
N VAL A 215 -12.40 -0.54 -11.26
CA VAL A 215 -12.88 -1.62 -12.16
C VAL A 215 -12.68 -1.26 -13.63
N GLY A 216 -12.73 0.02 -13.99
CA GLY A 216 -12.46 0.52 -15.33
C GLY A 216 -10.98 0.45 -15.75
N TRP A 217 -10.06 0.32 -14.80
CA TRP A 217 -8.62 0.19 -15.10
C TRP A 217 -8.25 -1.16 -15.70
N GLU A 218 -7.20 -1.17 -16.52
CA GLU A 218 -6.63 -2.40 -17.07
C GLU A 218 -5.52 -2.93 -16.15
N PHE A 219 -5.89 -3.83 -15.24
CA PHE A 219 -4.96 -4.48 -14.30
C PHE A 219 -5.20 -6.00 -14.18
N ASP A 220 -4.15 -6.73 -13.80
CA ASP A 220 -4.20 -8.17 -13.55
C ASP A 220 -3.59 -8.56 -12.19
N ARG A 221 -2.74 -7.70 -11.63
CA ARG A 221 -2.07 -7.93 -10.35
C ARG A 221 -2.52 -6.95 -9.27
N TRP A 222 -2.55 -7.43 -8.03
CA TRP A 222 -2.81 -6.61 -6.84
C TRP A 222 -1.77 -6.87 -5.76
N ILE A 223 -1.09 -5.81 -5.33
CA ILE A 223 -0.12 -5.82 -4.24
C ILE A 223 -0.75 -5.11 -3.02
N PRO A 224 -1.21 -5.87 -2.01
CA PRO A 224 -1.73 -5.27 -0.79
C PRO A 224 -0.61 -4.92 0.20
N CYS A 225 -0.84 -4.00 1.14
CA CYS A 225 0.04 -3.85 2.31
C CYS A 225 -0.02 -5.08 3.24
N HIS A 226 -1.15 -5.80 3.24
CA HIS A 226 -1.47 -6.90 4.15
C HIS A 226 -1.88 -8.17 3.37
N GLY A 227 -1.10 -9.25 3.51
CA GLY A 227 -1.32 -10.53 2.83
C GLY A 227 -0.46 -10.75 1.58
N ASP A 228 -0.64 -11.89 0.92
CA ASP A 228 0.13 -12.28 -0.26
C ASP A 228 -0.24 -11.44 -1.50
N VAL A 229 0.69 -11.33 -2.46
CA VAL A 229 0.40 -10.70 -3.75
C VAL A 229 -0.60 -11.56 -4.53
N ALA A 230 -1.64 -10.94 -5.07
CA ALA A 230 -2.48 -11.59 -6.08
C ALA A 230 -1.81 -11.39 -7.45
N GLU A 231 -0.98 -12.36 -7.85
CA GLU A 231 -0.09 -12.25 -9.02
C GLU A 231 -0.84 -12.12 -10.36
N THR A 232 -2.03 -12.72 -10.47
CA THR A 232 -2.90 -12.69 -11.65
C THR A 232 -4.38 -12.75 -11.24
N GLY A 233 -5.29 -12.40 -12.14
CA GLY A 233 -6.74 -12.49 -11.91
C GLY A 233 -7.28 -11.48 -10.90
N ALA A 234 -6.48 -10.48 -10.50
CA ALA A 234 -6.82 -9.58 -9.41
C ALA A 234 -8.06 -8.72 -9.71
N LYS A 235 -8.33 -8.39 -10.98
CA LYS A 235 -9.54 -7.65 -11.39
C LYS A 235 -10.81 -8.40 -11.00
N GLN A 236 -10.83 -9.72 -11.19
CA GLN A 236 -11.97 -10.53 -10.81
C GLN A 236 -12.11 -10.65 -9.28
N LEU A 237 -10.99 -10.80 -8.56
CA LEU A 237 -10.98 -10.81 -7.10
C LEU A 237 -11.52 -9.50 -6.53
N PHE A 238 -11.09 -8.36 -7.07
CA PHE A 238 -11.55 -7.04 -6.66
C PHE A 238 -13.06 -6.88 -6.90
N LYS A 239 -13.55 -7.21 -8.10
CA LYS A 239 -15.00 -7.19 -8.41
C LYS A 239 -15.81 -8.09 -7.48
N GLN A 240 -15.29 -9.26 -7.13
CA GLN A 240 -15.95 -10.19 -6.23
C GLN A 240 -15.98 -9.71 -4.77
N ALA A 241 -14.91 -9.05 -4.31
CA ALA A 241 -14.82 -8.43 -2.99
C ALA A 241 -15.80 -7.24 -2.87
N TYR A 242 -15.91 -6.44 -3.92
CA TYR A 242 -16.72 -5.22 -3.97
C TYR A 242 -18.10 -5.40 -4.63
N LYS A 243 -18.63 -6.63 -4.74
CA LYS A 243 -19.87 -6.91 -5.48
C LYS A 243 -21.09 -6.06 -5.05
N SER A 244 -21.18 -5.67 -3.78
CA SER A 244 -22.24 -4.77 -3.25
C SER A 244 -22.07 -3.29 -3.61
N HIS A 245 -20.93 -2.94 -4.23
CA HIS A 245 -20.51 -1.58 -4.58
C HIS A 245 -20.17 -1.44 -6.07
N LEU A 246 -20.58 -2.42 -6.89
CA LEU A 246 -20.57 -2.33 -8.35
C LEU A 246 -21.82 -1.63 -8.89
#